data_AF-A0A945UH21-F1
#
_entry.id   AF-A0A945UH21-F1
#
_cell.length_a   1.000
_cell.length_b   1.000
_cell.length_c   1.000
_cell.angle_alpha   90.00
_cell.angle_beta   90.00
_cell.angle_gamma   90.00
#
_symmetry.space_group_name_H-M   'P 1'
#
loop_
_entity.id
_entity.type
_entity.pdbx_description
1 polymer ?
#
loop_
_entity_poly.entity_id
_entity_poly.type
_entity_poly.pdbx_seq_one_letter_code
_entity_poly.pdbx_strand_id
1 'polypeptide(L)'
;MTEPVRKLAAILAADVVGYSRLMGEDQARTLDALRQLRRELFEPVVEEFRGNVVKRMGDGWIVEFASVSDAVDCAMRFQVGLVGHDIIRLRAGIHIGEVVFEDEDVFGEGVNVAARLEELAEPGELLISDTVHNSLDEKAAGQFGGGDSHELKNIVRPVQVWRWSSTGTQQAIPAETEMLALPDKPSIAVLPFDNMSGDPEQEYFSDGMTEDIITALSRLRWLFVIARNSTFAYKGKAVDIKQVGRELGVRYVLEGSIRKAGSRIRVTAQLIEAESGNHIWAERYDRELADIFDLQDELTEAISAQVDAELAGSERALAYKKPTTDLDTWELYQRGMWHFCKYTKDDFVEARRLLLLASERAPNFANAYAGLTVIGSSEITWGFRQDRARVLEQGLRHAEKAVALDERDGNNQFALGIACLVLGDGERAIPSLEKSVDLNPSSAASHYGLGMALYWFGRAEEALPRLTLAIRLSPHDPRLWLFHAIRSYAHIMLDEFDLAIVDAKAAIQSKRDIFGPHMALAAAYSLSGRHDEARTAYDRAHKLNPELSAADFASLMGTLHPPYLEIILDALHQAGMPEK
;
A
#
# COMPACT_ATOMS: atom_id res chain seq x y z
N MET A 1 19.46 1.88 -56.01
CA MET A 1 18.20 1.14 -55.81
C MET A 1 18.34 0.46 -54.47
N THR A 2 17.72 1.06 -53.47
CA THR A 2 17.57 0.56 -52.11
C THR A 2 16.76 -0.74 -52.18
N GLU A 3 17.27 -1.83 -51.61
CA GLU A 3 16.52 -3.09 -51.59
C GLU A 3 15.27 -2.94 -50.71
N PRO A 4 14.09 -3.39 -51.16
CA PRO A 4 12.86 -3.26 -50.41
C PRO A 4 12.92 -4.06 -49.10
N VAL A 5 12.74 -3.38 -47.96
CA VAL A 5 12.80 -4.00 -46.63
C VAL A 5 11.41 -4.46 -46.21
N ARG A 6 11.26 -5.77 -45.97
CA ARG A 6 10.01 -6.35 -45.45
C ARG A 6 10.10 -6.52 -43.94
N LYS A 7 9.13 -5.99 -43.18
CA LYS A 7 9.01 -6.21 -41.73
C LYS A 7 7.55 -6.20 -41.29
N LEU A 8 7.28 -6.82 -40.14
CA LEU A 8 6.02 -6.68 -39.42
C LEU A 8 6.06 -5.37 -38.62
N ALA A 9 5.07 -4.51 -38.78
CA ALA A 9 5.00 -3.23 -38.07
C ALA A 9 3.55 -2.85 -37.75
N ALA A 10 3.36 -2.06 -36.70
CA ALA A 10 2.09 -1.40 -36.42
C ALA A 10 2.00 -0.12 -37.25
N ILE A 11 0.96 0.00 -38.06
CA ILE A 11 0.73 1.16 -38.92
C ILE A 11 -0.47 1.92 -38.40
N LEU A 12 -0.25 3.21 -38.12
CA LEU A 12 -1.28 4.20 -37.82
C LEU A 12 -1.54 5.03 -39.08
N ALA A 13 -2.78 5.01 -39.56
CA ALA A 13 -3.29 5.95 -40.55
C ALA A 13 -4.17 6.98 -39.84
N ALA A 14 -3.98 8.27 -40.11
CA ALA A 14 -4.81 9.34 -39.55
C ALA A 14 -5.09 10.43 -40.58
N ASP A 15 -6.28 11.02 -40.55
CA ASP A 15 -6.73 12.02 -41.53
C ASP A 15 -7.57 13.13 -40.87
N VAL A 16 -7.47 14.36 -41.41
CA VAL A 16 -8.31 15.49 -40.98
C VAL A 16 -9.65 15.45 -41.69
N VAL A 17 -10.72 15.27 -40.89
CA VAL A 17 -12.07 15.17 -41.40
C VAL A 17 -12.51 16.47 -42.08
N GLY A 18 -12.95 16.35 -43.34
CA GLY A 18 -13.56 17.45 -44.08
C GLY A 18 -12.57 18.52 -44.53
N TYR A 19 -11.27 18.20 -44.61
CA TYR A 19 -10.21 19.14 -44.98
C TYR A 19 -10.50 19.96 -46.26
N SER A 20 -10.98 19.32 -47.33
CA SER A 20 -11.32 20.03 -48.58
C SER A 20 -12.41 21.09 -48.41
N ARG A 21 -13.38 20.87 -47.51
CA ARG A 21 -14.43 21.86 -47.18
C ARG A 21 -13.86 23.01 -46.34
N LEU A 22 -13.06 22.69 -45.33
CA LEU A 22 -12.41 23.69 -44.46
C LEU A 22 -11.50 24.63 -45.26
N MET A 23 -10.75 24.08 -46.22
CA MET A 23 -9.92 24.85 -47.15
C MET A 23 -10.73 25.77 -48.07
N GLY A 24 -11.97 25.42 -48.39
CA GLY A 24 -12.88 26.24 -49.19
C GLY A 24 -13.58 27.36 -48.40
N GLU A 25 -13.76 27.19 -47.09
CA GLU A 25 -14.43 28.17 -46.21
C GLU A 25 -13.47 29.25 -45.71
N ASP A 26 -12.29 28.86 -45.21
CA ASP A 26 -11.26 29.79 -44.76
C ASP A 26 -9.87 29.12 -44.84
N GLN A 27 -9.21 29.34 -45.98
CA GLN A 27 -7.91 28.74 -46.27
C GLN A 27 -6.82 29.17 -45.27
N ALA A 28 -6.81 30.43 -44.84
CA ALA A 28 -5.77 30.95 -43.95
C ALA A 28 -5.89 30.33 -42.56
N ARG A 29 -7.12 30.35 -42.01
CA ARG A 29 -7.40 29.81 -40.68
C ARG A 29 -7.17 28.30 -40.60
N THR A 30 -7.53 27.55 -41.66
CA THR A 30 -7.32 26.10 -41.73
C THR A 30 -5.84 25.73 -41.80
N LEU A 31 -5.05 26.46 -42.60
CA LEU A 31 -3.62 26.20 -42.74
C LEU A 31 -2.85 26.51 -41.45
N ASP A 32 -3.23 27.57 -40.74
CA ASP A 32 -2.61 27.93 -39.46
C ASP A 32 -2.97 26.92 -38.37
N ALA A 33 -4.23 26.48 -38.28
CA ALA A 33 -4.62 25.41 -37.36
C ALA A 33 -3.86 24.09 -37.65
N LEU A 34 -3.66 23.74 -38.92
CA LEU A 34 -2.93 22.52 -39.29
C LEU A 34 -1.43 22.62 -38.96
N ARG A 35 -0.83 23.81 -39.10
CA ARG A 35 0.55 24.07 -38.67
C ARG A 35 0.70 23.98 -37.16
N GLN A 36 -0.28 24.51 -36.42
CA GLN A 36 -0.29 24.46 -34.96
C GLN A 36 -0.44 23.02 -34.45
N LEU A 37 -1.43 22.27 -34.95
CA LEU A 37 -1.61 20.84 -34.68
C LEU A 37 -0.29 20.07 -34.88
N ARG A 38 0.38 20.32 -36.00
CA ARG A 38 1.63 19.64 -36.33
C ARG A 38 2.74 19.89 -35.31
N ARG A 39 2.97 21.16 -34.97
CA ARG A 39 4.08 21.57 -34.11
C ARG A 39 3.82 21.28 -32.63
N GLU A 40 2.58 21.44 -32.18
CA GLU A 40 2.25 21.43 -30.75
C GLU A 40 1.71 20.09 -30.26
N LEU A 41 1.17 19.26 -31.15
CA LEU A 41 0.59 17.97 -30.78
C LEU A 41 1.18 16.83 -31.61
N PHE A 42 1.12 16.89 -32.94
CA PHE A 42 1.47 15.73 -33.79
C PHE A 42 2.94 15.33 -33.67
N GLU A 43 3.89 16.22 -34.02
CA GLU A 43 5.32 15.87 -34.01
C GLU A 43 5.84 15.50 -32.60
N PRO A 44 5.53 16.26 -31.52
CA PRO A 44 5.97 15.89 -30.17
C PRO A 44 5.43 14.54 -29.69
N VAL A 45 4.16 14.25 -29.94
CA VAL A 45 3.53 12.99 -29.48
C VAL A 45 3.99 11.81 -30.31
N VAL A 46 4.20 11.95 -31.63
CA VAL A 46 4.84 10.89 -32.43
C VAL A 46 6.23 10.56 -31.87
N GLU A 47 7.03 11.58 -31.54
CA GLU A 47 8.38 11.39 -30.99
C GLU A 47 8.36 10.77 -29.58
N GLU A 48 7.46 11.22 -28.70
CA GLU A 48 7.24 10.67 -27.35
C GLU A 48 6.96 9.15 -27.40
N PHE A 49 6.13 8.72 -28.34
CA PHE A 49 5.78 7.31 -28.54
C PHE A 49 6.65 6.60 -29.59
N ARG A 50 7.83 7.15 -29.92
CA ARG A 50 8.83 6.51 -30.79
C ARG A 50 8.30 6.12 -32.17
N GLY A 51 7.31 6.83 -32.67
CA GLY A 51 6.74 6.64 -34.00
C GLY A 51 7.63 7.23 -35.09
N ASN A 52 7.62 6.60 -36.26
CA ASN A 52 8.33 7.08 -37.44
C ASN A 52 7.30 7.54 -38.49
N VAL A 53 7.27 8.83 -38.81
CA VAL A 53 6.34 9.36 -39.83
C VAL A 53 6.83 8.94 -41.20
N VAL A 54 6.14 7.98 -41.81
CA VAL A 54 6.53 7.40 -43.10
C VAL A 54 6.02 8.25 -44.26
N LYS A 55 4.77 8.72 -44.19
CA LYS A 55 4.15 9.50 -45.27
C LYS A 55 3.31 10.65 -44.73
N ARG A 56 3.40 11.78 -45.42
CA ARG A 56 2.59 12.99 -45.18
C ARG A 56 1.75 13.27 -46.41
N MET A 57 0.44 13.33 -46.27
CA MET A 57 -0.51 13.45 -47.38
C MET A 57 -1.29 14.77 -47.33
N GLY A 58 -0.66 15.86 -46.89
CA GLY A 58 -1.31 17.16 -46.74
C GLY A 58 -2.17 17.24 -45.48
N ASP A 59 -3.29 16.52 -45.47
CA ASP A 59 -4.28 16.38 -44.40
C ASP A 59 -4.23 15.03 -43.66
N GLY A 60 -3.53 14.04 -44.23
CA GLY A 60 -3.32 12.74 -43.61
C GLY A 60 -1.86 12.39 -43.30
N TRP A 61 -1.69 11.39 -42.43
CA TRP A 61 -0.41 10.84 -42.01
C TRP A 61 -0.44 9.31 -41.96
N ILE A 62 0.69 8.71 -42.32
CA ILE A 62 0.98 7.31 -42.06
C ILE A 62 2.21 7.26 -41.16
N VAL A 63 2.05 6.64 -39.99
CA VAL A 63 3.09 6.53 -38.97
C VAL A 63 3.34 5.06 -38.67
N GLU A 64 4.60 4.67 -38.64
CA GLU A 64 5.07 3.34 -38.30
C GLU A 64 5.50 3.28 -36.84
N PHE A 65 5.10 2.23 -36.13
CA PHE A 65 5.56 1.91 -34.79
C PHE A 65 6.09 0.49 -34.73
N ALA A 66 7.16 0.31 -33.93
CA ALA A 66 7.66 -1.02 -33.57
C ALA A 66 6.79 -1.70 -32.49
N SER A 67 5.99 -0.92 -31.75
CA SER A 67 5.15 -1.36 -30.63
C SER A 67 3.68 -1.05 -30.94
N VAL A 68 2.80 -2.04 -30.75
CA VAL A 68 1.35 -1.88 -30.92
C VAL A 68 0.78 -0.94 -29.85
N SER A 69 1.23 -1.08 -28.61
CA SER A 69 0.81 -0.20 -27.51
C SER A 69 1.19 1.26 -27.78
N ASP A 70 2.41 1.51 -28.27
CA ASP A 70 2.87 2.85 -28.60
C ASP A 70 2.00 3.48 -29.71
N ALA A 71 1.65 2.71 -30.74
CA ALA A 71 0.77 3.17 -31.81
C ALA A 71 -0.61 3.57 -31.29
N VAL A 72 -1.18 2.74 -30.39
CA VAL A 72 -2.51 2.94 -29.81
C VAL A 72 -2.52 4.15 -28.87
N ASP A 73 -1.56 4.23 -27.95
CA ASP A 73 -1.46 5.35 -27.00
C ASP A 73 -1.20 6.67 -27.72
N CYS A 74 -0.35 6.66 -28.76
CA CYS A 74 -0.11 7.82 -29.62
C CYS A 74 -1.41 8.30 -30.30
N ALA A 75 -2.16 7.39 -30.90
CA ALA A 75 -3.41 7.73 -31.58
C ALA A 75 -4.50 8.22 -30.62
N MET A 76 -4.64 7.60 -29.45
CA MET A 76 -5.54 8.10 -28.40
C MET A 76 -5.12 9.49 -27.93
N ARG A 77 -3.82 9.74 -27.76
CA ARG A 77 -3.30 11.04 -27.34
C ARG A 77 -3.62 12.14 -28.35
N PHE A 78 -3.55 11.86 -29.66
CA PHE A 78 -4.01 12.81 -30.69
C PHE A 78 -5.49 13.15 -30.52
N GLN A 79 -6.32 12.12 -30.36
CA GLN A 79 -7.77 12.32 -30.25
C GLN A 79 -8.14 13.10 -28.99
N VAL A 80 -7.51 12.79 -27.85
CA VAL A 80 -7.67 13.55 -26.58
C VAL A 80 -7.20 15.00 -26.74
N GLY A 81 -6.03 15.22 -27.35
CA GLY A 81 -5.48 16.56 -27.56
C GLY A 81 -6.32 17.45 -28.48
N LEU A 82 -7.22 16.86 -29.27
CA LEU A 82 -8.13 17.55 -30.18
C LEU A 82 -9.57 17.64 -29.65
N VAL A 83 -9.86 17.15 -28.45
CA VAL A 83 -11.17 17.34 -27.80
C VAL A 83 -11.42 18.84 -27.61
N GLY A 84 -12.55 19.32 -28.11
CA GLY A 84 -12.92 20.74 -28.01
C GLY A 84 -12.19 21.67 -28.98
N HIS A 85 -11.32 21.16 -29.86
CA HIS A 85 -10.66 21.99 -30.87
C HIS A 85 -11.69 22.51 -31.90
N ASP A 86 -11.74 23.82 -32.19
CA ASP A 86 -12.87 24.40 -32.93
C ASP A 86 -12.91 24.05 -34.43
N ILE A 87 -11.80 23.57 -35.00
CA ILE A 87 -11.60 23.47 -36.45
C ILE A 87 -11.23 22.05 -36.89
N ILE A 88 -10.17 21.49 -36.31
CA ILE A 88 -9.64 20.18 -36.68
C ILE A 88 -10.27 19.06 -35.85
N ARG A 89 -10.70 18.01 -36.55
CA ARG A 89 -11.05 16.69 -36.00
C ARG A 89 -10.27 15.64 -36.79
N LEU A 90 -9.66 14.69 -36.09
CA LEU A 90 -8.98 13.56 -36.72
C LEU A 90 -9.84 12.31 -36.65
N ARG A 91 -9.65 11.42 -37.60
CA ARG A 91 -10.07 10.02 -37.53
C ARG A 91 -8.84 9.15 -37.76
N ALA A 92 -8.79 7.98 -37.13
CA ALA A 92 -7.59 7.16 -37.11
C ALA A 92 -7.89 5.65 -37.18
N GLY A 93 -6.97 4.90 -37.78
CA GLY A 93 -7.03 3.45 -37.92
C GLY A 93 -5.66 2.80 -37.66
N ILE A 94 -5.63 1.71 -36.90
CA ILE A 94 -4.40 0.95 -36.62
C ILE A 94 -4.54 -0.52 -36.99
N HIS A 95 -3.53 -1.03 -37.68
CA HIS A 95 -3.35 -2.46 -37.94
C HIS A 95 -1.88 -2.87 -37.80
N ILE A 96 -1.64 -4.11 -37.37
CA ILE A 96 -0.32 -4.75 -37.41
C ILE A 96 -0.30 -5.79 -38.53
N GLY A 97 0.65 -5.65 -39.46
CA GLY A 97 0.77 -6.53 -40.61
C GLY A 97 2.12 -6.39 -41.32
N GLU A 98 2.37 -7.29 -42.27
CA GLU A 98 3.58 -7.21 -43.09
C GLU A 98 3.52 -5.98 -44.01
N VAL A 99 4.61 -5.21 -43.99
CA VAL A 99 4.80 -4.01 -44.79
C VAL A 99 6.16 -4.03 -45.47
N VAL A 100 6.22 -3.43 -46.65
CA VAL A 100 7.39 -3.29 -47.50
C VAL A 100 7.70 -1.81 -47.62
N PHE A 101 8.91 -1.43 -47.23
CA PHE A 101 9.43 -0.08 -47.37
C PHE A 101 10.24 0.01 -48.67
N GLU A 102 9.87 0.93 -49.55
CA GLU A 102 10.59 1.24 -50.78
C GLU A 102 10.75 2.76 -50.88
N ASP A 103 11.99 3.24 -50.81
CA ASP A 103 12.35 4.66 -50.74
C ASP A 103 11.70 5.40 -49.55
N GLU A 104 10.81 6.37 -49.81
CA GLU A 104 10.03 7.13 -48.80
C GLU A 104 8.55 6.69 -48.73
N ASP A 105 8.23 5.52 -49.29
CA ASP A 105 6.87 4.98 -49.31
C ASP A 105 6.77 3.63 -48.61
N VAL A 106 5.55 3.30 -48.17
CA VAL A 106 5.22 2.04 -47.52
C VAL A 106 4.03 1.37 -48.21
N PHE A 107 4.21 0.10 -48.55
CA PHE A 107 3.23 -0.72 -49.24
C PHE A 107 3.00 -2.02 -48.48
N GLY A 108 1.80 -2.55 -48.53
CA GLY A 108 1.50 -3.85 -47.93
C GLY A 108 0.07 -3.96 -47.46
N GLU A 109 -0.33 -5.18 -47.14
CA GLU A 109 -1.64 -5.45 -46.54
C GLU A 109 -1.80 -4.68 -45.22
N GLY A 110 -0.71 -4.56 -44.44
CA GLY A 110 -0.64 -3.77 -43.21
C GLY A 110 -1.18 -2.34 -43.35
N VAL A 111 -0.67 -1.61 -44.35
CA VAL A 111 -1.05 -0.21 -44.64
C VAL A 111 -2.48 -0.12 -45.18
N ASN A 112 -2.86 -1.05 -46.07
CA ASN A 112 -4.18 -1.05 -46.67
C ASN A 112 -5.28 -1.25 -45.62
N VAL A 113 -5.10 -2.19 -44.68
CA VAL A 113 -6.07 -2.42 -43.60
C VAL A 113 -6.15 -1.19 -42.68
N ALA A 114 -5.01 -0.63 -42.26
CA ALA A 114 -4.99 0.56 -41.39
C ALA A 114 -5.71 1.77 -42.03
N ALA A 115 -5.47 2.04 -43.32
CA ALA A 115 -6.16 3.10 -44.05
C ALA A 115 -7.67 2.85 -44.19
N ARG A 116 -8.11 1.59 -44.36
CA ARG A 116 -9.55 1.26 -44.41
C ARG A 116 -10.23 1.39 -43.06
N LEU A 117 -9.52 1.07 -41.98
CA LEU A 117 -10.00 1.32 -40.62
C LEU A 117 -10.14 2.83 -40.35
N GLU A 118 -9.18 3.64 -40.80
CA GLU A 118 -9.25 5.09 -40.70
C GLU A 118 -10.43 5.66 -41.51
N GLU A 119 -10.64 5.22 -42.74
CA GLU A 119 -11.79 5.65 -43.57
C GLU A 119 -13.15 5.33 -42.93
N LEU A 120 -13.24 4.23 -42.18
CA LEU A 120 -14.44 3.79 -41.45
C LEU A 120 -14.66 4.52 -40.12
N ALA A 121 -13.63 5.19 -39.58
CA ALA A 121 -13.69 5.86 -38.31
C ALA A 121 -14.45 7.18 -38.42
N GLU A 122 -15.36 7.44 -37.46
CA GLU A 122 -16.02 8.74 -37.36
C GLU A 122 -15.06 9.80 -36.78
N PRO A 123 -15.38 11.10 -36.90
CA PRO A 123 -14.52 12.17 -36.39
C PRO A 123 -14.32 12.08 -34.87
N GLY A 124 -13.07 11.95 -34.43
CA GLY A 124 -12.71 11.73 -33.03
C GLY A 124 -12.55 10.26 -32.64
N GLU A 125 -12.74 9.32 -33.58
CA GLU A 125 -12.61 7.89 -33.35
C GLU A 125 -11.25 7.31 -33.74
N LEU A 126 -10.90 6.22 -33.07
CA LEU A 126 -9.79 5.32 -33.36
C LEU A 126 -10.36 3.92 -33.57
N LEU A 127 -10.16 3.35 -34.76
CA LEU A 127 -10.51 1.96 -35.05
C LEU A 127 -9.26 1.09 -35.09
N ILE A 128 -9.33 -0.10 -34.48
CA ILE A 128 -8.24 -1.07 -34.51
C ILE A 128 -8.73 -2.44 -34.99
N SER A 129 -7.87 -3.18 -35.67
CA SER A 129 -8.13 -4.57 -36.04
C SER A 129 -8.08 -5.51 -34.83
N ASP A 130 -8.66 -6.70 -34.98
CA ASP A 130 -8.55 -7.83 -34.05
C ASP A 130 -7.11 -8.21 -33.70
N THR A 131 -6.19 -8.19 -34.67
CA THR A 131 -4.78 -8.51 -34.43
C THR A 131 -4.11 -7.51 -33.49
N VAL A 132 -4.48 -6.22 -33.60
CA VAL A 132 -4.03 -5.15 -32.71
C VAL A 132 -4.65 -5.34 -31.33
N HIS A 133 -5.97 -5.51 -31.25
CA HIS A 133 -6.68 -5.71 -29.98
C HIS A 133 -6.12 -6.90 -29.18
N ASN A 134 -5.88 -8.04 -29.83
CA ASN A 134 -5.34 -9.23 -29.19
C ASN A 134 -3.85 -9.12 -28.81
N SER A 135 -3.15 -8.11 -29.32
CA SER A 135 -1.75 -7.82 -28.97
C SER A 135 -1.61 -6.83 -27.80
N LEU A 136 -2.72 -6.25 -27.33
CA LEU A 136 -2.76 -5.36 -26.16
C LEU A 136 -2.93 -6.16 -24.86
N ASP A 137 -2.52 -5.58 -23.72
CA ASP A 137 -2.85 -6.13 -22.42
C ASP A 137 -4.36 -5.97 -22.10
N GLU A 138 -4.86 -6.67 -21.08
CA GLU A 138 -6.29 -6.67 -20.73
C GLU A 138 -6.84 -5.26 -20.45
N LYS A 139 -6.01 -4.37 -19.89
CA LYS A 139 -6.40 -3.01 -19.53
C LYS A 139 -6.52 -2.12 -20.78
N ALA A 140 -5.55 -2.20 -21.70
CA ALA A 140 -5.55 -1.45 -22.94
C ALA A 140 -6.62 -1.97 -23.92
N ALA A 141 -6.78 -3.29 -24.04
CA ALA A 141 -7.82 -3.91 -24.85
C ALA A 141 -9.22 -3.50 -24.35
N GLY A 142 -9.44 -3.49 -23.03
CA GLY A 142 -10.72 -3.13 -22.41
C GLY A 142 -11.22 -1.69 -22.67
N GLN A 143 -10.39 -0.82 -23.25
CA GLN A 143 -10.80 0.54 -23.64
C GLN A 143 -11.54 0.59 -24.99
N PHE A 144 -11.50 -0.50 -25.77
CA PHE A 144 -12.16 -0.57 -27.06
C PHE A 144 -13.50 -1.31 -26.95
N GLY A 145 -14.57 -0.67 -27.40
CA GLY A 145 -15.88 -1.30 -27.54
C GLY A 145 -16.06 -1.96 -28.91
N GLY A 146 -16.94 -2.96 -28.99
CA GLY A 146 -17.32 -3.59 -30.25
C GLY A 146 -16.69 -4.97 -30.47
N GLY A 147 -16.12 -5.20 -31.67
CA GLY A 147 -15.71 -6.52 -32.18
C GLY A 147 -16.53 -7.00 -33.39
N ASP A 148 -17.22 -6.09 -34.08
CA ASP A 148 -18.06 -6.43 -35.22
C ASP A 148 -17.21 -6.81 -36.44
N SER A 149 -17.60 -7.90 -37.10
CA SER A 149 -16.94 -8.37 -38.32
C SER A 149 -17.29 -7.47 -39.50
N HIS A 150 -16.28 -6.85 -40.12
CA HIS A 150 -16.43 -6.00 -41.29
C HIS A 150 -15.74 -6.61 -42.52
N GLU A 151 -16.44 -6.65 -43.65
CA GLU A 151 -15.83 -6.93 -44.95
C GLU A 151 -15.22 -5.65 -45.51
N LEU A 152 -13.89 -5.57 -45.49
CA LEU A 152 -13.16 -4.43 -46.03
C LEU A 152 -12.93 -4.62 -47.54
N LYS A 153 -13.12 -3.54 -48.31
CA LYS A 153 -12.94 -3.56 -49.77
C LYS A 153 -11.52 -4.02 -50.13
N ASN A 154 -11.42 -5.07 -50.94
CA ASN A 154 -10.16 -5.69 -51.40
C ASN A 154 -9.35 -6.43 -50.31
N ILE A 155 -9.97 -6.86 -49.21
CA ILE A 155 -9.35 -7.72 -48.19
C ILE A 155 -10.07 -9.07 -48.19
N VAL A 156 -9.31 -10.17 -48.27
CA VAL A 156 -9.85 -11.53 -48.54
C VAL A 156 -10.59 -12.11 -47.33
N ARG A 157 -10.29 -11.62 -46.12
CA ARG A 157 -10.90 -12.11 -44.87
C ARG A 157 -11.60 -10.96 -44.13
N PRO A 158 -12.76 -11.21 -43.50
CA PRO A 158 -13.39 -10.22 -42.63
C PRO A 158 -12.46 -9.88 -41.46
N VAL A 159 -12.34 -8.60 -41.12
CA VAL A 159 -11.56 -8.10 -39.98
C VAL A 159 -12.54 -7.71 -38.89
N GLN A 160 -12.34 -8.17 -37.64
CA GLN A 160 -13.12 -7.64 -36.53
C GLN A 160 -12.59 -6.27 -36.15
N VAL A 161 -13.48 -5.30 -36.06
CA VAL A 161 -13.12 -3.91 -35.83
C VAL A 161 -13.54 -3.52 -34.41
N TRP A 162 -12.57 -3.00 -33.68
CA TRP A 162 -12.75 -2.51 -32.32
C TRP A 162 -12.64 -0.99 -32.33
N ARG A 163 -13.54 -0.33 -31.61
CA ARG A 163 -13.70 1.12 -31.65
C ARG A 163 -13.35 1.74 -30.31
N TRP A 164 -12.57 2.80 -30.38
CA TRP A 164 -12.38 3.77 -29.32
C TRP A 164 -12.80 5.14 -29.82
N SER A 165 -13.39 5.97 -28.96
CA SER A 165 -13.87 7.29 -29.34
C SER A 165 -13.61 8.28 -28.23
N SER A 166 -13.11 9.47 -28.58
CA SER A 166 -12.87 10.55 -27.62
C SER A 166 -14.17 11.17 -27.07
N THR A 167 -15.29 10.97 -27.78
CA THR A 167 -16.64 11.39 -27.38
C THR A 167 -17.46 10.28 -26.74
N GLY A 168 -17.20 9.00 -27.04
CA GLY A 168 -17.89 7.84 -26.45
C GLY A 168 -17.21 7.23 -25.22
N THR A 169 -16.11 7.82 -24.73
CA THR A 169 -15.77 7.77 -23.29
C THR A 169 -16.63 8.71 -22.45
N GLN A 170 -17.65 9.35 -23.03
CA GLN A 170 -18.92 9.58 -22.33
C GLN A 170 -19.77 8.31 -22.37
N GLN A 171 -19.33 7.27 -21.66
CA GLN A 171 -20.27 6.69 -20.71
C GLN A 171 -20.69 7.87 -19.84
N ALA A 172 -22.00 8.12 -19.81
CA ALA A 172 -22.65 9.23 -19.15
C ALA A 172 -21.76 9.89 -18.09
N ILE A 173 -21.49 11.19 -18.24
CA ILE A 173 -21.56 12.02 -17.04
C ILE A 173 -22.99 11.78 -16.58
N PRO A 174 -23.26 11.06 -15.46
CA PRO A 174 -24.51 11.36 -14.82
C PRO A 174 -24.40 12.85 -14.51
N ALA A 175 -25.41 13.62 -14.87
CA ALA A 175 -25.57 14.90 -14.22
C ALA A 175 -25.71 14.58 -12.72
N GLU A 176 -24.56 14.60 -12.04
CA GLU A 176 -24.14 14.09 -10.72
C GLU A 176 -22.83 13.33 -10.92
N THR A 177 -21.71 13.89 -10.44
CA THR A 177 -20.44 13.15 -10.26
C THR A 177 -20.75 11.71 -9.87
N GLU A 178 -20.56 10.73 -10.76
CA GLU A 178 -20.66 9.32 -10.37
C GLU A 178 -19.46 9.10 -9.45
N MET A 179 -19.73 9.24 -8.16
CA MET A 179 -18.77 9.00 -7.12
C MET A 179 -18.28 7.58 -7.35
N LEU A 180 -16.99 7.40 -7.61
CA LEU A 180 -16.41 6.07 -7.49
C LEU A 180 -16.76 5.62 -6.07
N ALA A 181 -17.59 4.58 -5.99
CA ALA A 181 -17.98 4.02 -4.71
C ALA A 181 -16.70 3.66 -3.96
N LEU A 182 -16.64 4.02 -2.67
CA LEU A 182 -15.50 3.62 -1.86
C LEU A 182 -15.38 2.09 -1.92
N PRO A 183 -14.17 1.56 -2.10
CA PRO A 183 -13.94 0.13 -1.99
C PRO A 183 -14.45 -0.42 -0.66
N ASP A 184 -14.75 -1.72 -0.61
CA ASP A 184 -15.13 -2.42 0.63
C ASP A 184 -14.01 -2.39 1.70
N LYS A 185 -12.78 -2.05 1.29
CA LYS A 185 -11.63 -1.82 2.15
C LYS A 185 -11.34 -0.32 2.27
N PRO A 186 -10.73 0.13 3.38
CA PRO A 186 -10.20 1.48 3.48
C PRO A 186 -9.30 1.78 2.28
N SER A 187 -9.36 3.00 1.77
CA SER A 187 -8.69 3.38 0.53
C SER A 187 -7.94 4.70 0.67
N ILE A 188 -6.74 4.77 0.08
CA ILE A 188 -5.85 5.93 0.16
C ILE A 188 -5.26 6.29 -1.20
N ALA A 189 -5.16 7.59 -1.47
CA ALA A 189 -4.31 8.15 -2.53
C ALA A 189 -3.13 8.90 -1.91
N VAL A 190 -1.93 8.71 -2.44
CA VAL A 190 -0.74 9.50 -2.06
C VAL A 190 -0.47 10.48 -3.20
N LEU A 191 -0.64 11.77 -2.92
CA LEU A 191 -0.35 12.82 -3.87
C LEU A 191 1.17 13.08 -3.96
N PRO A 192 1.68 13.50 -5.14
CA PRO A 192 3.07 13.91 -5.29
C PRO A 192 3.44 14.96 -4.24
N PHE A 193 4.52 14.70 -3.51
CA PHE A 193 5.02 15.64 -2.52
C PHE A 193 5.55 16.90 -3.22
N ASP A 194 5.16 18.07 -2.73
CA ASP A 194 5.57 19.34 -3.32
C ASP A 194 7.03 19.66 -3.03
N ASN A 195 7.81 19.94 -4.08
CA ASN A 195 9.16 20.47 -3.95
C ASN A 195 9.13 21.98 -3.68
N MET A 196 9.29 22.37 -2.40
CA MET A 196 9.36 23.77 -1.98
C MET A 196 10.80 24.33 -1.93
N SER A 197 11.77 23.63 -2.51
CA SER A 197 13.18 24.01 -2.48
C SER A 197 13.58 24.95 -3.63
N GLY A 198 12.74 25.08 -4.65
CA GLY A 198 12.98 25.95 -5.82
C GLY A 198 14.03 25.45 -6.80
N ASP A 199 14.54 24.24 -6.58
CA ASP A 199 15.55 23.58 -7.41
C ASP A 199 14.91 22.38 -8.13
N PRO A 200 14.71 22.44 -9.47
CA PRO A 200 14.12 21.35 -10.25
C PRO A 200 14.97 20.08 -10.24
N GLU A 201 16.27 20.17 -9.96
CA GLU A 201 17.11 18.98 -9.80
C GLU A 201 16.71 18.19 -8.55
N GLN A 202 15.88 18.71 -7.65
CA GLN A 202 15.44 17.99 -6.43
C GLN A 202 14.06 17.36 -6.57
N GLU A 203 13.43 17.52 -7.75
CA GLU A 203 12.13 16.96 -8.07
C GLU A 203 12.13 15.42 -8.03
N TYR A 204 13.27 14.79 -8.38
CA TYR A 204 13.40 13.33 -8.33
C TYR A 204 13.28 12.81 -6.89
N PHE A 205 13.71 13.59 -5.90
CA PHE A 205 13.67 13.18 -4.50
C PHE A 205 12.24 13.21 -3.97
N SER A 206 11.47 14.25 -4.30
CA SER A 206 10.06 14.31 -3.93
C SER A 206 9.22 13.25 -4.64
N ASP A 207 9.49 13.00 -5.92
CA ASP A 207 8.81 11.95 -6.68
C ASP A 207 9.18 10.56 -6.17
N GLY A 208 10.47 10.31 -5.91
CA GLY A 208 10.97 9.05 -5.36
C GLY A 208 10.39 8.75 -3.99
N MET A 209 10.35 9.74 -3.09
CA MET A 209 9.74 9.56 -1.78
C MET A 209 8.22 9.29 -1.87
N THR A 210 7.52 9.93 -2.81
CA THR A 210 6.10 9.65 -3.06
C THR A 210 5.92 8.19 -3.51
N GLU A 211 6.76 7.72 -4.44
CA GLU A 211 6.73 6.34 -4.91
C GLU A 211 7.03 5.30 -3.84
N ASP A 212 8.03 5.58 -3.01
CA ASP A 212 8.42 4.65 -1.97
C ASP A 212 7.35 4.57 -0.88
N ILE A 213 6.65 5.66 -0.59
CA ILE A 213 5.47 5.66 0.30
C ILE A 213 4.32 4.87 -0.33
N ILE A 214 4.00 5.06 -1.62
CA ILE A 214 2.97 4.26 -2.32
C ILE A 214 3.33 2.77 -2.24
N THR A 215 4.59 2.44 -2.48
CA THR A 215 5.11 1.08 -2.46
C THR A 215 5.03 0.47 -1.05
N ALA A 216 5.44 1.23 -0.02
CA ALA A 216 5.38 0.80 1.37
C ALA A 216 3.93 0.59 1.84
N LEU A 217 3.03 1.54 1.56
CA LEU A 217 1.61 1.41 1.88
C LEU A 217 0.93 0.28 1.11
N SER A 218 1.37 -0.02 -0.12
CA SER A 218 0.83 -1.15 -0.91
C SER A 218 1.13 -2.51 -0.29
N ARG A 219 2.11 -2.61 0.63
CA ARG A 219 2.37 -3.82 1.43
C ARG A 219 1.29 -4.03 2.50
N LEU A 220 0.51 -3.01 2.85
CA LEU A 220 -0.64 -3.12 3.74
C LEU A 220 -1.83 -3.76 3.01
N ARG A 221 -1.94 -5.09 3.06
CA ARG A 221 -2.98 -5.88 2.35
C ARG A 221 -4.44 -5.52 2.74
N TRP A 222 -4.59 -4.84 3.87
CA TRP A 222 -5.87 -4.35 4.37
C TRP A 222 -6.29 -3.00 3.77
N LEU A 223 -5.37 -2.29 3.11
CA LEU A 223 -5.54 -0.96 2.55
C LEU A 223 -5.56 -1.03 1.02
N PHE A 224 -6.50 -0.33 0.39
CA PHE A 224 -6.54 -0.14 -1.06
C PHE A 224 -5.77 1.12 -1.44
N VAL A 225 -4.58 0.96 -2.01
CA VAL A 225 -3.71 2.08 -2.39
C VAL A 225 -3.88 2.39 -3.87
N ILE A 226 -4.14 3.66 -4.19
CA ILE A 226 -4.20 4.12 -5.58
C ILE A 226 -2.79 4.10 -6.19
N ALA A 227 -2.70 3.53 -7.39
CA ALA A 227 -1.45 3.46 -8.12
C ALA A 227 -0.92 4.86 -8.45
N ARG A 228 0.41 5.00 -8.41
CA ARG A 228 1.18 6.18 -8.80
C ARG A 228 0.57 6.99 -9.94
N ASN A 229 0.35 6.35 -11.09
CA ASN A 229 0.04 7.06 -12.32
C ASN A 229 -1.28 7.84 -12.22
N SER A 230 -2.19 7.38 -11.36
CA SER A 230 -3.46 8.05 -11.07
C SER A 230 -3.30 9.27 -10.17
N THR A 231 -2.32 9.27 -9.25
CA THR A 231 -2.09 10.41 -8.34
C THR A 231 -1.12 11.45 -8.93
N PHE A 232 -0.17 11.03 -9.76
CA PHE A 232 0.79 11.93 -10.42
C PHE A 232 0.15 12.87 -11.45
N ALA A 233 -1.06 12.56 -11.93
CA ALA A 233 -1.84 13.47 -12.77
C ALA A 233 -2.19 14.80 -12.06
N TYR A 234 -2.12 14.86 -10.73
CA TYR A 234 -2.36 16.06 -9.93
C TYR A 234 -1.10 16.88 -9.65
N LYS A 235 0.07 16.42 -10.10
CA LYS A 235 1.35 17.11 -9.87
C LYS A 235 1.33 18.55 -10.42
N GLY A 236 1.78 19.50 -9.62
CA GLY A 236 1.88 20.91 -9.99
C GLY A 236 0.53 21.62 -10.17
N LYS A 237 -0.58 21.00 -9.77
CA LYS A 237 -1.93 21.58 -9.81
C LYS A 237 -2.36 21.93 -8.39
N ALA A 238 -3.05 23.06 -8.24
CA ALA A 238 -3.80 23.32 -7.02
C ALA A 238 -5.06 22.42 -7.02
N VAL A 239 -5.08 21.42 -6.13
CA VAL A 239 -6.16 20.43 -6.05
C VAL A 239 -6.96 20.57 -4.76
N ASP A 240 -8.29 20.46 -4.87
CA ASP A 240 -9.16 20.26 -3.72
C ASP A 240 -9.16 18.77 -3.35
N ILE A 241 -8.76 18.46 -2.12
CA ILE A 241 -8.70 17.08 -1.60
C ILE A 241 -10.07 16.40 -1.64
N LYS A 242 -11.16 17.14 -1.50
CA LYS A 242 -12.52 16.59 -1.63
C LYS A 242 -12.81 16.14 -3.05
N GLN A 243 -12.28 16.87 -4.03
CA GLN A 243 -12.39 16.51 -5.43
C GLN A 243 -11.54 15.27 -5.72
N VAL A 244 -10.29 15.23 -5.25
CA VAL A 244 -9.41 14.05 -5.39
C VAL A 244 -10.06 12.78 -4.81
N GLY A 245 -10.65 12.87 -3.61
CA GLY A 245 -11.37 11.75 -3.00
C GLY A 245 -12.51 11.21 -3.86
N ARG A 246 -13.31 12.11 -4.44
CA ARG A 246 -14.43 11.73 -5.32
C ARG A 246 -13.97 11.16 -6.66
N GLU A 247 -12.94 11.76 -7.26
CA GLU A 247 -12.41 11.36 -8.58
C GLU A 247 -11.65 10.04 -8.53
N LEU A 248 -10.92 9.77 -7.44
CA LEU A 248 -10.16 8.54 -7.26
C LEU A 248 -10.92 7.46 -6.47
N GLY A 249 -12.08 7.77 -5.90
CA GLY A 249 -12.85 6.84 -5.08
C GLY A 249 -12.14 6.46 -3.78
N VAL A 250 -11.44 7.42 -3.16
CA VAL A 250 -10.67 7.17 -1.93
C VAL A 250 -11.26 7.87 -0.72
N ARG A 251 -11.19 7.20 0.43
CA ARG A 251 -11.60 7.78 1.71
C ARG A 251 -10.52 8.71 2.27
N TYR A 252 -9.25 8.40 2.00
CA TYR A 252 -8.11 9.11 2.58
C TYR A 252 -7.17 9.63 1.49
N VAL A 253 -6.56 10.77 1.76
CA VAL A 253 -5.50 11.36 0.91
C VAL A 253 -4.31 11.71 1.77
N LEU A 254 -3.12 11.27 1.35
CA LEU A 254 -1.84 11.67 1.92
C LEU A 254 -1.21 12.70 0.99
N GLU A 255 -0.85 13.86 1.53
CA GLU A 255 -0.10 14.90 0.82
C GLU A 255 1.09 15.35 1.66
N GLY A 256 2.02 16.06 1.03
CA GLY A 256 3.17 16.57 1.75
C GLY A 256 4.03 17.51 0.93
N SER A 257 5.05 18.05 1.59
CA SER A 257 6.03 18.93 0.96
C SER A 257 7.42 18.70 1.50
N ILE A 258 8.41 18.94 0.65
CA ILE A 258 9.83 18.78 0.95
C ILE A 258 10.52 20.11 0.71
N ARG A 259 11.34 20.52 1.67
CA ARG A 259 12.18 21.71 1.58
C ARG A 259 13.60 21.38 2.01
N LYS A 260 14.55 21.58 1.11
CA LYS A 260 15.98 21.47 1.37
C LYS A 260 16.61 22.85 1.54
N ALA A 261 17.48 22.99 2.54
CA ALA A 261 18.29 24.16 2.77
C ALA A 261 19.70 23.74 3.21
N GLY A 262 20.67 23.81 2.29
CA GLY A 262 22.02 23.33 2.52
C GLY A 262 22.05 21.83 2.83
N SER A 263 22.56 21.46 4.00
CA SER A 263 22.61 20.09 4.51
C SER A 263 21.38 19.69 5.35
N ARG A 264 20.28 20.44 5.31
CA ARG A 264 19.06 20.09 6.05
C ARG A 264 17.88 19.87 5.12
N ILE A 265 17.13 18.80 5.39
CA ILE A 265 15.85 18.54 4.75
C ILE A 265 14.75 18.64 5.79
N ARG A 266 13.67 19.28 5.37
CA ARG A 266 12.39 19.31 6.07
C ARG A 266 11.33 18.65 5.22
N VAL A 267 10.69 17.64 5.77
CA VAL A 267 9.54 16.97 5.17
C VAL A 267 8.31 17.23 6.03
N THR A 268 7.21 17.59 5.39
CA THR A 268 5.90 17.69 6.03
C THR A 268 4.97 16.70 5.34
N ALA A 269 4.24 15.90 6.12
CA ALA A 269 3.26 14.95 5.62
C ALA A 269 1.94 15.12 6.36
N GLN A 270 0.82 14.96 5.65
CA GLN A 270 -0.52 15.18 6.18
C GLN A 270 -1.50 14.14 5.63
N LEU A 271 -2.26 13.53 6.52
CA LEU A 271 -3.31 12.57 6.20
C LEU A 271 -4.68 13.22 6.39
N ILE A 272 -5.49 13.18 5.35
CA ILE A 272 -6.76 13.92 5.27
C ILE A 272 -7.90 12.95 4.92
N GLU A 273 -9.03 13.07 5.62
CA GLU A 273 -10.29 12.41 5.24
C GLU A 273 -10.92 13.17 4.07
N ALA A 274 -11.03 12.51 2.91
CA ALA A 274 -11.38 13.19 1.67
C ALA A 274 -12.82 13.69 1.62
N GLU A 275 -13.77 13.03 2.30
CA GLU A 275 -15.17 13.44 2.30
C GLU A 275 -15.37 14.76 3.08
N SER A 276 -14.82 14.84 4.30
CA SER A 276 -14.99 15.99 5.17
C SER A 276 -13.95 17.09 4.94
N GLY A 277 -12.77 16.73 4.41
CA GLY A 277 -11.58 17.57 4.38
C GLY A 277 -10.90 17.71 5.75
N ASN A 278 -11.24 16.85 6.71
CA ASN A 278 -10.68 16.90 8.05
C ASN A 278 -9.24 16.35 8.05
N HIS A 279 -8.32 17.09 8.66
CA HIS A 279 -6.95 16.61 8.88
C HIS A 279 -6.97 15.59 10.02
N ILE A 280 -6.62 14.35 9.71
CA ILE A 280 -6.52 13.25 10.68
C ILE A 280 -5.18 13.35 11.42
N TRP A 281 -4.11 13.59 10.65
CA TRP A 281 -2.76 13.66 11.16
C TRP A 281 -1.92 14.59 10.30
N ALA A 282 -0.95 15.26 10.93
CA ALA A 282 0.05 16.06 10.26
C ALA A 282 1.35 16.05 11.08
N GLU A 283 2.47 15.79 10.43
CA GLU A 283 3.78 15.74 11.09
C GLU A 283 4.86 16.40 10.24
N ARG A 284 5.92 16.82 10.93
CA ARG A 284 7.08 17.45 10.34
C ARG A 284 8.36 16.75 10.80
N TYR A 285 9.16 16.34 9.82
CA TYR A 285 10.45 15.72 10.01
C TYR A 285 11.56 16.70 9.62
N ASP A 286 12.45 17.00 10.56
CA ASP A 286 13.67 17.76 10.32
C ASP A 286 14.86 16.80 10.41
N ARG A 287 15.67 16.71 9.34
CA ARG A 287 16.81 15.79 9.24
C ARG A 287 18.04 16.45 8.61
N GLU A 288 19.20 15.96 9.01
CA GLU A 288 20.47 16.33 8.41
C GLU A 288 20.77 15.41 7.23
N LEU A 289 21.17 16.00 6.11
CA LEU A 289 21.42 15.33 4.84
C LEU A 289 22.86 14.81 4.83
N ALA A 290 23.05 13.58 5.30
CA ALA A 290 24.32 12.85 5.19
C ALA A 290 24.33 12.00 3.90
N ASP A 291 23.33 11.13 3.75
CA ASP A 291 23.03 10.38 2.53
C ASP A 291 21.54 10.61 2.18
N ILE A 292 21.26 10.84 0.91
CA ILE A 292 19.91 11.14 0.44
C ILE A 292 19.03 9.88 0.37
N PHE A 293 19.60 8.72 0.06
CA PHE A 293 18.86 7.45 -0.07
C PHE A 293 18.55 6.87 1.31
N ASP A 294 19.52 6.82 2.22
CA ASP A 294 19.27 6.36 3.60
C ASP A 294 18.21 7.22 4.30
N LEU A 295 18.24 8.53 4.04
CA LEU A 295 17.25 9.46 4.57
C LEU A 295 15.85 9.22 3.96
N GLN A 296 15.79 8.92 2.66
CA GLN A 296 14.53 8.59 1.97
C GLN A 296 13.90 7.32 2.53
N ASP A 297 14.70 6.28 2.75
CA ASP A 297 14.25 5.02 3.34
C ASP A 297 13.74 5.23 4.78
N GLU A 298 14.51 5.93 5.62
CA GLU A 298 14.10 6.25 7.00
C GLU A 298 12.76 7.00 7.03
N LEU A 299 12.61 8.05 6.20
CA LEU A 299 11.41 8.88 6.17
C LEU A 299 10.21 8.11 5.63
N THR A 300 10.41 7.29 4.60
CA THR A 300 9.37 6.43 4.03
C THR A 300 8.84 5.46 5.07
N GLU A 301 9.73 4.78 5.81
CA GLU A 301 9.34 3.85 6.86
C GLU A 301 8.58 4.56 7.99
N ALA A 302 9.08 5.72 8.44
CA ALA A 302 8.46 6.49 9.52
C ALA A 302 7.06 7.00 9.12
N ILE A 303 6.93 7.58 7.93
CA ILE A 303 5.64 8.11 7.44
C ILE A 303 4.65 6.96 7.23
N SER A 304 5.07 5.87 6.59
CA SER A 304 4.19 4.73 6.31
C SER A 304 3.69 4.06 7.59
N ALA A 305 4.56 3.90 8.59
CA ALA A 305 4.18 3.36 9.90
C ALA A 305 3.17 4.25 10.63
N GLN A 306 3.37 5.57 10.58
CA GLN A 306 2.44 6.51 11.21
C GLN A 306 1.09 6.55 10.47
N VAL A 307 1.08 6.53 9.14
CA VAL A 307 -0.14 6.47 8.33
C VAL A 307 -0.94 5.18 8.61
N ASP A 308 -0.29 4.02 8.69
CA ASP A 308 -0.93 2.74 9.06
C ASP A 308 -1.66 2.87 10.42
N ALA A 309 -0.98 3.44 11.42
CA ALA A 309 -1.53 3.63 12.76
C ALA A 309 -2.74 4.58 12.80
N GLU A 310 -2.66 5.73 12.13
CA GLU A 310 -3.71 6.76 12.11
C GLU A 310 -4.95 6.31 11.32
N LEU A 311 -4.75 5.63 10.19
CA LEU A 311 -5.83 5.04 9.42
C LEU A 311 -6.54 3.95 10.21
N ALA A 312 -5.80 3.05 10.85
CA ALA A 312 -6.38 2.01 11.69
C ALA A 312 -7.18 2.61 12.86
N GLY A 313 -6.69 3.69 13.48
CA GLY A 313 -7.40 4.44 14.51
C GLY A 313 -8.72 5.05 14.00
N SER A 314 -8.68 5.66 12.82
CA SER A 314 -9.85 6.31 12.20
C SER A 314 -10.94 5.30 11.82
N GLU A 315 -10.56 4.19 11.18
CA GLU A 315 -11.48 3.11 10.80
C GLU A 315 -12.16 2.46 12.02
N ARG A 316 -11.42 2.29 13.13
CA ARG A 316 -12.00 1.81 14.40
C ARG A 316 -13.05 2.76 14.95
N ALA A 317 -12.81 4.06 14.88
CA ALA A 317 -13.75 5.07 15.34
C ALA A 317 -15.04 5.06 14.51
N LEU A 318 -14.95 4.82 13.21
CA LEU A 318 -16.10 4.66 12.31
C LEU A 318 -16.91 3.41 12.65
N ALA A 319 -16.25 2.26 12.77
CA ALA A 319 -16.90 0.99 13.13
C ALA A 319 -17.63 1.05 14.49
N TYR A 320 -17.19 1.90 15.42
CA TYR A 320 -17.83 2.04 16.71
C TYR A 320 -19.18 2.78 16.67
N LYS A 321 -19.37 3.70 15.71
CA LYS A 321 -20.60 4.50 15.59
C LYS A 321 -21.79 3.68 15.09
N LYS A 322 -21.52 2.55 14.42
CA LYS A 322 -22.54 1.68 13.83
C LYS A 322 -23.00 0.58 14.80
N PRO A 323 -24.28 0.17 14.76
CA PRO A 323 -24.74 -1.05 15.40
C PRO A 323 -24.03 -2.28 14.82
N THR A 324 -23.75 -3.30 15.64
CA THR A 324 -23.02 -4.51 15.21
C THR A 324 -23.70 -5.27 14.06
N THR A 325 -25.02 -5.15 13.91
CA THR A 325 -25.78 -5.77 12.81
C THR A 325 -25.39 -5.22 11.45
N ASP A 326 -24.98 -3.95 11.41
CA ASP A 326 -24.80 -3.16 10.18
C ASP A 326 -23.32 -3.02 9.79
N LEU A 327 -22.42 -3.60 10.61
CA LEU A 327 -20.99 -3.64 10.32
C LEU A 327 -20.71 -4.61 9.18
N ASP A 328 -19.85 -4.22 8.24
CA ASP A 328 -19.28 -5.17 7.30
C ASP A 328 -18.18 -6.04 7.95
N THR A 329 -17.59 -6.96 7.18
CA THR A 329 -16.53 -7.86 7.67
C THR A 329 -15.29 -7.11 8.20
N TRP A 330 -14.90 -6.03 7.52
CA TRP A 330 -13.74 -5.22 7.88
C TRP A 330 -14.01 -4.42 9.16
N GLU A 331 -15.19 -3.84 9.28
CA GLU A 331 -15.61 -3.08 10.46
C GLU A 331 -15.78 -3.97 11.69
N LEU A 332 -16.28 -5.21 11.51
CA LEU A 332 -16.28 -6.23 12.56
C LEU A 332 -14.85 -6.54 13.04
N TYR A 333 -13.92 -6.69 12.10
CA TYR A 333 -12.51 -6.92 12.41
C TYR A 333 -11.91 -5.74 13.18
N GLN A 334 -12.09 -4.51 12.70
CA GLN A 334 -11.56 -3.32 13.36
C GLN A 334 -12.13 -3.12 14.76
N ARG A 335 -13.43 -3.31 14.95
CA ARG A 335 -14.06 -3.24 16.27
C ARG A 335 -13.53 -4.34 17.20
N GLY A 336 -13.31 -5.54 16.68
CA GLY A 336 -12.65 -6.63 17.40
C GLY A 336 -11.24 -6.24 17.86
N MET A 337 -10.43 -5.69 16.96
CA MET A 337 -9.07 -5.24 17.27
C MET A 337 -9.03 -4.07 18.26
N TRP A 338 -10.02 -3.18 18.24
CA TRP A 338 -10.14 -2.12 19.23
C TRP A 338 -10.37 -2.67 20.65
N HIS A 339 -11.28 -3.64 20.79
CA HIS A 339 -11.48 -4.33 22.07
C HIS A 339 -10.19 -5.06 22.49
N PHE A 340 -9.52 -5.74 21.57
CA PHE A 340 -8.23 -6.37 21.84
C PHE A 340 -7.17 -5.37 22.36
N CYS A 341 -7.09 -4.16 21.83
CA CYS A 341 -6.15 -3.14 22.31
C CYS A 341 -6.40 -2.67 23.75
N LYS A 342 -7.52 -3.05 24.39
CA LYS A 342 -7.80 -2.70 25.78
C LYS A 342 -7.26 -3.68 26.81
N TYR A 343 -6.82 -4.89 26.44
CA TYR A 343 -6.18 -5.82 27.39
C TYR A 343 -6.98 -6.05 28.68
N THR A 344 -8.30 -6.28 28.56
CA THR A 344 -9.14 -6.74 29.67
C THR A 344 -9.79 -8.06 29.30
N LYS A 345 -10.15 -8.86 30.30
CA LYS A 345 -10.81 -10.15 30.09
C LYS A 345 -12.12 -10.00 29.30
N ASP A 346 -12.95 -9.04 29.67
CA ASP A 346 -14.25 -8.81 29.02
C ASP A 346 -14.08 -8.29 27.58
N ASP A 347 -13.12 -7.40 27.34
CA ASP A 347 -12.84 -6.92 25.99
C ASP A 347 -12.26 -8.04 25.11
N PHE A 348 -11.44 -8.97 25.64
CA PHE A 348 -10.96 -10.12 24.85
C PHE A 348 -12.09 -11.07 24.46
N VAL A 349 -13.07 -11.28 25.34
CA VAL A 349 -14.28 -12.05 25.03
C VAL A 349 -15.05 -11.41 23.88
N GLU A 350 -15.28 -10.10 23.94
CA GLU A 350 -16.00 -9.38 22.89
C GLU A 350 -15.21 -9.32 21.57
N ALA A 351 -13.90 -9.10 21.64
CA ALA A 351 -13.01 -9.13 20.48
C ALA A 351 -13.10 -10.47 19.75
N ARG A 352 -13.01 -11.59 20.48
CA ARG A 352 -13.16 -12.94 19.90
C ARG A 352 -14.53 -13.13 19.27
N ARG A 353 -15.61 -12.69 19.93
CA ARG A 353 -16.98 -12.81 19.41
C ARG A 353 -17.13 -12.09 18.06
N LEU A 354 -16.60 -10.87 17.95
CA LEU A 354 -16.64 -10.08 16.71
C LEU A 354 -15.82 -10.71 15.59
N LEU A 355 -14.63 -11.24 15.89
CA LEU A 355 -13.79 -11.90 14.89
C LEU A 355 -14.34 -13.26 14.43
N LEU A 356 -15.00 -14.02 15.31
CA LEU A 356 -15.73 -15.22 14.92
C LEU A 356 -16.85 -14.86 13.93
N LEU A 357 -17.64 -13.82 14.22
CA LEU A 357 -18.68 -13.36 13.32
C LEU A 357 -18.13 -12.89 11.97
N ALA A 358 -16.99 -12.18 11.96
CA ALA A 358 -16.29 -11.80 10.72
C ALA A 358 -15.87 -13.04 9.91
N SER A 359 -15.34 -14.07 10.57
CA SER A 359 -14.93 -15.32 9.92
C SER A 359 -16.10 -16.15 9.39
N GLU A 360 -17.26 -16.09 10.05
CA GLU A 360 -18.49 -16.75 9.60
C GLU A 360 -19.08 -16.05 8.37
N ARG A 361 -19.09 -14.72 8.35
CA ARG A 361 -19.58 -13.92 7.21
C ARG A 361 -18.68 -14.01 6.00
N ALA A 362 -17.36 -14.00 6.19
CA ALA A 362 -16.38 -14.10 5.12
C ALA A 362 -15.35 -15.19 5.45
N PRO A 363 -15.61 -16.46 5.10
CA PRO A 363 -14.71 -17.57 5.40
C PRO A 363 -13.30 -17.45 4.81
N ASN A 364 -13.14 -16.63 3.76
CA ASN A 364 -11.86 -16.36 3.09
C ASN A 364 -11.15 -15.10 3.62
N PHE A 365 -11.70 -14.43 4.63
CA PHE A 365 -11.09 -13.23 5.21
C PHE A 365 -10.00 -13.62 6.23
N ALA A 366 -8.76 -13.69 5.74
CA ALA A 366 -7.60 -14.18 6.50
C ALA A 366 -7.41 -13.47 7.86
N ASN A 367 -7.57 -12.15 7.89
CA ASN A 367 -7.30 -11.32 9.07
C ASN A 367 -8.19 -11.65 10.27
N ALA A 368 -9.39 -12.18 10.06
CA ALA A 368 -10.21 -12.68 11.17
C ALA A 368 -9.54 -13.85 11.89
N TYR A 369 -8.98 -14.81 11.16
CA TYR A 369 -8.28 -15.95 11.75
C TYR A 369 -6.94 -15.54 12.39
N ALA A 370 -6.21 -14.62 11.77
CA ALA A 370 -5.00 -14.04 12.37
C ALA A 370 -5.33 -13.34 13.70
N GLY A 371 -6.37 -12.52 13.75
CA GLY A 371 -6.81 -11.86 14.97
C GLY A 371 -7.28 -12.84 16.05
N LEU A 372 -8.03 -13.89 15.69
CA LEU A 372 -8.45 -14.95 16.63
C LEU A 372 -7.24 -15.64 17.27
N THR A 373 -6.19 -15.88 16.48
CA THR A 373 -4.93 -16.47 16.94
C THR A 373 -4.24 -15.57 17.97
N VAL A 374 -4.09 -14.28 17.66
CA VAL A 374 -3.40 -13.31 18.53
C VAL A 374 -4.19 -13.09 19.82
N ILE A 375 -5.52 -13.04 19.76
CA ILE A 375 -6.38 -12.96 20.96
C ILE A 375 -6.22 -14.21 21.81
N GLY A 376 -6.34 -15.40 21.21
CA GLY A 376 -6.23 -16.66 21.95
C GLY A 376 -4.85 -16.84 22.61
N SER A 377 -3.78 -16.49 21.89
CA SER A 377 -2.42 -16.49 22.44
C SER A 377 -2.29 -15.52 23.61
N SER A 378 -2.84 -14.32 23.46
CA SER A 378 -2.85 -13.32 24.53
C SER A 378 -3.68 -13.78 25.74
N GLU A 379 -4.85 -14.38 25.54
CA GLU A 379 -5.67 -14.91 26.64
C GLU A 379 -4.90 -15.90 27.52
N ILE A 380 -4.01 -16.68 26.92
CA ILE A 380 -3.13 -17.62 27.62
C ILE A 380 -1.99 -16.90 28.33
N THR A 381 -1.27 -16.01 27.62
CA THR A 381 -0.17 -15.22 28.21
C THR A 381 -0.63 -14.37 29.39
N TRP A 382 -1.89 -13.93 29.40
CA TRP A 382 -2.47 -13.08 30.44
C TRP A 382 -3.27 -13.86 31.51
N GLY A 383 -3.35 -15.19 31.41
CA GLY A 383 -4.06 -16.02 32.37
C GLY A 383 -5.59 -15.85 32.38
N PHE A 384 -6.18 -15.28 31.31
CA PHE A 384 -7.62 -15.07 31.22
C PHE A 384 -8.42 -16.34 30.89
N ARG A 385 -7.71 -17.39 30.45
CA ARG A 385 -8.28 -18.69 30.07
C ARG A 385 -7.48 -19.83 30.73
N GLN A 386 -8.22 -20.84 31.18
CA GLN A 386 -7.67 -22.00 31.89
C GLN A 386 -7.46 -23.22 30.96
N ASP A 387 -8.13 -23.24 29.80
CA ASP A 387 -8.06 -24.33 28.81
C ASP A 387 -6.90 -24.15 27.81
N ARG A 388 -5.68 -23.97 28.34
CA ARG A 388 -4.46 -23.63 27.58
C ARG A 388 -4.25 -24.49 26.34
N ALA A 389 -4.20 -25.82 26.50
CA ALA A 389 -3.92 -26.74 25.39
C ALA A 389 -4.90 -26.57 24.23
N ARG A 390 -6.20 -26.43 24.52
CA ARG A 390 -7.24 -26.28 23.51
C ARG A 390 -7.14 -24.93 22.79
N VAL A 391 -6.95 -23.85 23.54
CA VAL A 391 -6.86 -22.49 22.97
C VAL A 391 -5.64 -22.38 22.05
N LEU A 392 -4.50 -22.90 22.47
CA LEU A 392 -3.27 -22.85 21.67
C LEU A 392 -3.37 -23.71 20.40
N GLU A 393 -3.95 -24.91 20.50
CA GLU A 393 -4.17 -25.78 19.33
C GLU A 393 -5.16 -25.15 18.33
N GLN A 394 -6.24 -24.54 18.81
CA GLN A 394 -7.16 -23.77 17.96
C GLN A 394 -6.49 -22.55 17.35
N GLY A 395 -5.69 -21.82 18.13
CA GLY A 395 -4.91 -20.68 17.66
C GLY A 395 -3.97 -21.05 16.52
N LEU A 396 -3.19 -22.13 16.66
CA LEU A 396 -2.30 -22.60 15.60
C LEU A 396 -3.07 -22.93 14.31
N ARG A 397 -4.20 -23.65 14.41
CA ARG A 397 -5.04 -23.94 13.23
C ARG A 397 -5.57 -22.67 12.55
N HIS A 398 -5.97 -21.67 13.33
CA HIS A 398 -6.40 -20.38 12.78
C HIS A 398 -5.24 -19.66 12.08
N ALA A 399 -4.05 -19.67 12.66
CA ALA A 399 -2.86 -19.06 12.09
C ALA A 399 -2.46 -19.72 10.76
N GLU A 400 -2.42 -21.06 10.74
CA GLU A 400 -2.14 -21.84 9.52
C GLU A 400 -3.18 -21.58 8.44
N LYS A 401 -4.46 -21.48 8.81
CA LYS A 401 -5.54 -21.11 7.87
C LYS A 401 -5.35 -19.68 7.34
N ALA A 402 -4.98 -18.72 8.18
CA ALA A 402 -4.75 -17.34 7.76
C ALA A 402 -3.63 -17.27 6.71
N VAL A 403 -2.51 -17.94 6.97
CA VAL A 403 -1.38 -18.04 6.02
C VAL A 403 -1.78 -18.76 4.73
N ALA A 404 -2.60 -19.82 4.81
CA ALA A 404 -3.08 -20.51 3.62
C ALA A 404 -4.02 -19.66 2.76
N LEU A 405 -4.75 -18.71 3.37
CA LEU A 405 -5.63 -17.78 2.66
C LEU A 405 -4.87 -16.62 1.99
N ASP A 406 -3.87 -16.06 2.67
CA ASP A 406 -2.94 -15.08 2.08
C ASP A 406 -1.56 -15.19 2.74
N GLU A 407 -0.63 -15.84 2.06
CA GLU A 407 0.74 -16.04 2.54
C GLU A 407 1.61 -14.78 2.51
N ARG A 408 1.15 -13.75 1.76
CA ARG A 408 1.86 -12.48 1.51
C ARG A 408 1.39 -11.36 2.43
N ASP A 409 0.43 -11.62 3.32
CA ASP A 409 0.08 -10.68 4.39
C ASP A 409 0.99 -10.90 5.61
N GLY A 410 1.75 -9.86 5.96
CA GLY A 410 2.62 -9.88 7.14
C GLY A 410 1.84 -10.20 8.42
N ASN A 411 0.60 -9.73 8.58
CA ASN A 411 -0.21 -10.00 9.78
C ASN A 411 -0.51 -11.50 9.96
N ASN A 412 -0.66 -12.25 8.86
CA ASN A 412 -0.89 -13.69 8.91
C ASN A 412 0.37 -14.43 9.36
N GLN A 413 1.54 -14.02 8.85
CA GLN A 413 2.84 -14.56 9.29
C GLN A 413 3.14 -14.19 10.74
N PHE A 414 2.82 -12.95 11.16
CA PHE A 414 2.88 -12.53 12.56
C PHE A 414 2.04 -13.44 13.46
N ALA A 415 0.78 -13.68 13.10
CA ALA A 415 -0.11 -14.54 13.89
C ALA A 415 0.42 -15.97 14.02
N LEU A 416 0.97 -16.55 12.94
CA LEU A 416 1.60 -17.88 12.98
C LEU A 416 2.82 -17.89 13.89
N GLY A 417 3.66 -16.86 13.80
CA GLY A 417 4.83 -16.69 14.65
C GLY A 417 4.47 -16.61 16.13
N ILE A 418 3.46 -15.79 16.48
CA ILE A 418 2.96 -15.67 17.85
C ILE A 418 2.37 -16.99 18.36
N ALA A 419 1.61 -17.72 17.54
CA ALA A 419 1.06 -19.03 17.93
C ALA A 419 2.17 -20.04 18.25
N CYS A 420 3.20 -20.10 17.40
CA CYS A 420 4.34 -21.00 17.60
C CYS A 420 5.15 -20.59 18.85
N LEU A 421 5.32 -19.28 19.10
CA LEU A 421 6.01 -18.77 20.28
C LEU A 421 5.35 -19.24 21.59
N VAL A 422 4.04 -19.10 21.71
CA VAL A 422 3.32 -19.52 22.93
C VAL A 422 3.23 -21.04 23.10
N LEU A 423 3.47 -21.79 22.01
CA LEU A 423 3.66 -23.24 22.01
C LEU A 423 5.11 -23.66 22.35
N GLY A 424 6.05 -22.72 22.39
CA GLY A 424 7.47 -23.00 22.60
C GLY A 424 8.22 -23.52 21.37
N ASP A 425 7.61 -23.38 20.17
CA ASP A 425 8.19 -23.83 18.90
C ASP A 425 8.99 -22.69 18.25
N GLY A 426 10.22 -22.50 18.72
CA GLY A 426 11.12 -21.44 18.23
C GLY A 426 11.54 -21.62 16.77
N GLU A 427 11.64 -22.87 16.31
CA GLU A 427 12.02 -23.21 14.93
C GLU A 427 10.99 -22.73 13.92
N ARG A 428 9.70 -22.69 14.28
CA ARG A 428 8.64 -22.11 13.44
C ARG A 428 8.35 -20.66 13.77
N ALA A 429 8.46 -20.25 15.04
CA ALA A 429 8.10 -18.91 15.48
C ALA A 429 9.00 -17.84 14.84
N ILE A 430 10.32 -17.99 14.94
CA ILE A 430 11.27 -16.98 14.49
C ILE A 430 11.19 -16.78 12.97
N PRO A 431 11.27 -17.83 12.11
CA PRO A 431 11.18 -17.63 10.66
C PRO A 431 9.85 -17.04 10.19
N SER A 432 8.74 -17.36 10.86
CA SER A 432 7.44 -16.75 10.55
C SER A 432 7.43 -15.26 10.87
N LEU A 433 8.05 -14.85 11.99
CA LEU A 433 8.17 -13.45 12.38
C LEU A 433 9.19 -12.68 11.52
N GLU A 434 10.28 -13.31 11.09
CA GLU A 434 11.21 -12.77 10.11
C GLU A 434 10.47 -12.50 8.79
N LYS A 435 9.72 -13.48 8.27
CA LYS A 435 8.89 -13.30 7.07
C LYS A 435 7.85 -12.19 7.25
N SER A 436 7.27 -12.04 8.44
CA SER A 436 6.36 -10.93 8.75
C SER A 436 7.05 -9.57 8.59
N VAL A 437 8.28 -9.43 9.10
CA VAL A 437 9.10 -8.23 8.95
C VAL A 437 9.50 -8.01 7.49
N ASP A 438 9.87 -9.05 6.75
CA ASP A 438 10.25 -8.93 5.34
C ASP A 438 9.07 -8.46 4.47
N LEU A 439 7.86 -8.96 4.76
CA LEU A 439 6.63 -8.56 4.06
C LEU A 439 6.22 -7.12 4.40
N ASN A 440 6.43 -6.67 5.64
CA ASN A 440 6.16 -5.31 6.06
C ASN A 440 7.23 -4.77 7.03
N PRO A 441 8.32 -4.18 6.51
CA PRO A 441 9.42 -3.65 7.32
C PRO A 441 9.02 -2.49 8.23
N SER A 442 7.95 -1.76 7.90
CA SER A 442 7.44 -0.64 8.70
C SER A 442 6.47 -1.08 9.80
N SER A 443 6.20 -2.39 9.94
CA SER A 443 5.30 -2.91 10.96
C SER A 443 5.97 -2.94 12.35
N ALA A 444 5.65 -1.97 13.19
CA ALA A 444 6.09 -1.95 14.60
C ALA A 444 5.69 -3.24 15.35
N ALA A 445 4.50 -3.79 15.07
CA ALA A 445 4.04 -5.03 15.67
C ALA A 445 4.89 -6.24 15.24
N SER A 446 5.32 -6.31 13.98
CA SER A 446 6.16 -7.40 13.47
C SER A 446 7.55 -7.37 14.11
N HIS A 447 8.18 -6.20 14.18
CA HIS A 447 9.47 -6.03 14.88
C HIS A 447 9.36 -6.35 16.37
N TYR A 448 8.27 -5.95 17.03
CA TYR A 448 8.01 -6.33 18.41
C TYR A 448 7.87 -7.85 18.57
N GLY A 449 7.08 -8.50 17.71
CA GLY A 449 6.89 -9.95 17.75
C GLY A 449 8.20 -10.71 17.56
N LEU A 450 9.00 -10.33 16.55
CA LEU A 450 10.31 -10.92 16.30
C LEU A 450 11.26 -10.70 17.48
N GLY A 451 11.34 -9.47 17.98
CA GLY A 451 12.15 -9.14 19.17
C GLY A 451 11.74 -9.95 20.40
N MET A 452 10.43 -10.10 20.62
CA MET A 452 9.88 -10.93 21.69
C MET A 452 10.29 -12.39 21.51
N ALA A 453 10.15 -12.98 20.32
CA ALA A 453 10.53 -14.36 20.09
C ALA A 453 12.04 -14.60 20.23
N LEU A 454 12.87 -13.70 19.72
CA LEU A 454 14.33 -13.77 19.86
C LEU A 454 14.73 -13.74 21.34
N TYR A 455 14.19 -12.80 22.12
CA TYR A 455 14.36 -12.78 23.58
C TYR A 455 13.90 -14.10 24.22
N TRP A 456 12.70 -14.57 23.83
CA TRP A 456 12.08 -15.74 24.43
C TRP A 456 12.90 -17.01 24.27
N PHE A 457 13.64 -17.12 23.15
CA PHE A 457 14.49 -18.25 22.80
C PHE A 457 15.99 -17.95 23.00
N GLY A 458 16.34 -17.00 23.85
CA GLY A 458 17.72 -16.80 24.32
C GLY A 458 18.62 -15.94 23.44
N ARG A 459 18.07 -15.28 22.41
CA ARG A 459 18.79 -14.45 21.44
C ARG A 459 18.61 -12.95 21.75
N ALA A 460 18.88 -12.54 22.99
CA ALA A 460 18.62 -11.18 23.47
C ALA A 460 19.40 -10.09 22.70
N GLU A 461 20.65 -10.37 22.30
CA GLU A 461 21.47 -9.43 21.49
C GLU A 461 20.78 -9.08 20.16
N GLU A 462 20.15 -10.06 19.52
CA GLU A 462 19.42 -9.86 18.26
C GLU A 462 18.03 -9.24 18.47
N ALA A 463 17.45 -9.42 19.67
CA ALA A 463 16.15 -8.86 20.03
C ALA A 463 16.18 -7.33 20.20
N LEU A 464 17.24 -6.78 20.82
CA LEU A 464 17.31 -5.36 21.17
C LEU A 464 17.16 -4.40 19.98
N PRO A 465 17.85 -4.60 18.84
CA PRO A 465 17.66 -3.75 17.66
C PRO A 465 16.22 -3.78 17.14
N ARG A 466 15.57 -4.95 17.15
CA ARG A 466 14.17 -5.11 16.69
C ARG A 466 13.19 -4.39 17.61
N LEU A 467 13.32 -4.56 18.93
CA LEU A 467 12.47 -3.89 19.91
C LEU A 467 12.65 -2.37 19.89
N THR A 468 13.88 -1.89 19.69
CA THR A 468 14.18 -0.46 19.56
C THR A 468 13.56 0.13 18.29
N LEU A 469 13.65 -0.59 17.18
CA LEU A 469 13.00 -0.19 15.93
C LEU A 469 11.48 -0.17 16.07
N ALA A 470 10.87 -1.17 16.73
CA ALA A 470 9.43 -1.18 16.99
C ALA A 470 8.95 0.07 17.75
N ILE A 471 9.70 0.49 18.79
CA ILE A 471 9.42 1.72 19.55
C ILE A 471 9.59 2.97 18.67
N ARG A 472 10.61 3.00 17.81
CA ARG A 472 10.87 4.11 16.88
C ARG A 472 9.77 4.26 15.84
N LEU A 473 9.27 3.14 15.30
CA LEU A 473 8.22 3.11 14.27
C LEU A 473 6.85 3.50 14.83
N SER A 474 6.58 3.29 16.12
CA SER A 474 5.32 3.66 16.75
C SER A 474 5.50 4.22 18.16
N PRO A 475 6.03 5.45 18.29
CA PRO A 475 6.34 6.07 19.59
C PRO A 475 5.10 6.43 20.42
N HIS A 476 3.90 6.32 19.84
CA HIS A 476 2.62 6.55 20.50
C HIS A 476 1.70 5.31 20.47
N ASP A 477 2.24 4.10 20.22
CA ASP A 477 1.43 2.86 20.19
C ASP A 477 0.65 2.70 21.51
N PRO A 478 -0.66 2.40 21.48
CA PRO A 478 -1.44 2.11 22.69
C PRO A 478 -0.86 0.98 23.58
N ARG A 479 0.00 0.14 22.99
CA ARG A 479 0.69 -1.01 23.59
C ARG A 479 2.17 -0.75 23.83
N LEU A 480 2.66 0.49 23.71
CA LEU A 480 4.08 0.81 23.85
C LEU A 480 4.70 0.29 25.16
N TRP A 481 3.90 0.20 26.22
CA TRP A 481 4.29 -0.41 27.49
C TRP A 481 4.73 -1.88 27.38
N LEU A 482 4.17 -2.67 26.45
CA LEU A 482 4.62 -4.03 26.16
C LEU A 482 6.02 -4.03 25.54
N PHE A 483 6.29 -3.07 24.66
CA PHE A 483 7.55 -3.04 23.93
C PHE A 483 8.69 -2.72 24.91
N HIS A 484 8.47 -1.73 25.78
CA HIS A 484 9.37 -1.42 26.89
C HIS A 484 9.51 -2.58 27.88
N ALA A 485 8.42 -3.26 28.25
CA ALA A 485 8.50 -4.40 29.18
C ALA A 485 9.35 -5.55 28.62
N ILE A 486 9.17 -5.91 27.35
CA ILE A 486 9.98 -6.95 26.70
C ILE A 486 11.44 -6.51 26.52
N ARG A 487 11.67 -5.24 26.14
CA ARG A 487 13.04 -4.71 26.02
C ARG A 487 13.77 -4.66 27.37
N SER A 488 13.04 -4.39 28.46
CA SER A 488 13.57 -4.49 29.83
C SER A 488 14.06 -5.91 30.14
N TYR A 489 13.28 -6.94 29.83
CA TYR A 489 13.71 -8.32 30.03
C TYR A 489 14.89 -8.72 29.13
N ALA A 490 14.96 -8.20 27.89
CA ALA A 490 16.12 -8.40 27.03
C ALA A 490 17.40 -7.76 27.63
N HIS A 491 17.29 -6.55 28.20
CA HIS A 491 18.41 -5.92 28.92
C HIS A 491 18.81 -6.70 30.18
N ILE A 492 17.85 -7.26 30.94
CA ILE A 492 18.16 -8.15 32.08
C ILE A 492 19.02 -9.34 31.64
N MET A 493 18.70 -9.95 30.49
CA MET A 493 19.44 -11.11 29.97
C MET A 493 20.86 -10.80 29.52
N LEU A 494 21.17 -9.53 29.28
CA LEU A 494 22.49 -9.05 28.88
C LEU A 494 23.24 -8.38 30.05
N ASP A 495 22.75 -8.53 31.28
CA ASP A 495 23.26 -7.90 32.49
C ASP A 495 23.28 -6.35 32.44
N GLU A 496 22.44 -5.75 31.59
CA GLU A 496 22.31 -4.29 31.39
C GLU A 496 21.24 -3.69 32.32
N PHE A 497 21.36 -3.93 33.64
CA PHE A 497 20.27 -3.68 34.59
C PHE A 497 19.80 -2.22 34.68
N ASP A 498 20.70 -1.24 34.50
CA ASP A 498 20.31 0.17 34.51
C ASP A 498 19.39 0.52 33.33
N LEU A 499 19.68 -0.03 32.13
CA LEU A 499 18.81 0.14 30.96
C LEU A 499 17.49 -0.62 31.15
N ALA A 500 17.55 -1.82 31.74
CA ALA A 500 16.34 -2.57 32.09
C ALA A 500 15.40 -1.78 33.02
N ILE A 501 15.95 -1.07 34.02
CA ILE A 501 15.18 -0.23 34.94
C ILE A 501 14.55 0.96 34.20
N VAL A 502 15.27 1.60 33.27
CA VAL A 502 14.73 2.70 32.46
C VAL A 502 13.52 2.22 31.67
N ASP A 503 13.65 1.09 30.97
CA ASP A 503 12.55 0.53 30.18
C ASP A 503 11.37 0.06 31.05
N ALA A 504 11.62 -0.63 32.16
CA ALA A 504 10.55 -1.04 33.06
C ALA A 504 9.77 0.15 33.63
N LYS A 505 10.47 1.25 33.96
CA LYS A 505 9.82 2.51 34.37
C LYS A 505 9.00 3.13 33.25
N ALA A 506 9.51 3.14 32.02
CA ALA A 506 8.75 3.63 30.86
C ALA A 506 7.48 2.79 30.63
N ALA A 507 7.55 1.46 30.81
CA ALA A 507 6.39 0.58 30.72
C ALA A 507 5.32 0.89 31.79
N ILE A 508 5.72 1.25 33.01
CA ILE A 508 4.80 1.59 34.12
C ILE A 508 4.15 2.97 33.95
N GLN A 509 4.75 3.88 33.18
CA GLN A 509 4.16 5.20 32.88
C GLN A 509 2.92 5.13 31.97
N SER A 510 2.57 3.93 31.49
CA SER A 510 1.31 3.67 30.79
C SER A 510 0.09 4.13 31.61
N LYS A 511 -0.98 4.52 30.90
CA LYS A 511 -2.27 4.83 31.54
C LYS A 511 -2.87 3.64 32.31
N ARG A 512 -2.37 2.42 32.08
CA ARG A 512 -2.80 1.20 32.75
C ARG A 512 -1.70 0.72 33.69
N ASP A 513 -2.07 0.59 34.96
CA ASP A 513 -1.20 0.00 35.97
C ASP A 513 -1.36 -1.53 35.95
N ILE A 514 -0.37 -2.23 35.39
CA ILE A 514 -0.40 -3.67 35.09
C ILE A 514 0.71 -4.36 35.87
N PHE A 515 0.46 -5.57 36.39
CA PHE A 515 1.45 -6.29 37.21
C PHE A 515 2.75 -6.63 36.47
N GLY A 516 2.69 -6.99 35.18
CA GLY A 516 3.83 -7.47 34.39
C GLY A 516 5.04 -6.51 34.35
N PRO A 517 4.87 -5.23 33.99
CA PRO A 517 5.93 -4.22 34.07
C PRO A 517 6.56 -4.05 35.45
N HIS A 518 5.78 -4.19 36.53
CA HIS A 518 6.31 -4.16 37.90
C HIS A 518 7.14 -5.39 38.23
N MET A 519 6.80 -6.57 37.68
CA MET A 519 7.62 -7.79 37.81
C MET A 519 8.98 -7.60 37.12
N ALA A 520 9.01 -7.01 35.92
CA ALA A 520 10.25 -6.67 35.24
C ALA A 520 11.11 -5.68 36.06
N LEU A 521 10.47 -4.65 36.62
CA LEU A 521 11.15 -3.66 37.47
C LEU A 521 11.72 -4.30 38.75
N ALA A 522 10.95 -5.17 39.40
CA ALA A 522 11.37 -5.89 40.60
C ALA A 522 12.58 -6.79 40.31
N ALA A 523 12.55 -7.56 39.21
CA ALA A 523 13.66 -8.39 38.79
C ALA A 523 14.93 -7.57 38.50
N ALA A 524 14.80 -6.47 37.73
CA ALA A 524 15.93 -5.59 37.41
C ALA A 524 16.53 -4.95 38.68
N TYR A 525 15.71 -4.51 39.62
CA TYR A 525 16.20 -3.96 40.89
C TYR A 525 16.91 -5.01 41.73
N SER A 526 16.34 -6.21 41.89
CA SER A 526 16.99 -7.31 42.61
C SER A 526 18.36 -7.63 42.03
N LEU A 527 18.46 -7.79 40.71
CA LEU A 527 19.71 -8.14 40.03
C LEU A 527 20.76 -7.02 40.09
N SER A 528 20.32 -5.75 40.19
CA SER A 528 21.20 -4.61 40.42
C SER A 528 21.56 -4.36 41.91
N GLY A 529 21.11 -5.22 42.83
CA GLY A 529 21.36 -5.10 44.27
C GLY A 529 20.50 -4.07 45.02
N ARG A 530 19.47 -3.52 44.37
CA ARG A 530 18.55 -2.49 44.91
C ARG A 530 17.33 -3.15 45.58
N HIS A 531 17.58 -3.92 46.63
CA HIS A 531 16.59 -4.83 47.22
C HIS A 531 15.34 -4.14 47.80
N ASP A 532 15.47 -2.94 48.38
CA ASP A 532 14.34 -2.20 48.93
C ASP A 532 13.41 -1.69 47.82
N GLU A 533 13.98 -1.17 46.73
CA GLU A 533 13.20 -0.79 45.54
C GLU A 533 12.59 -2.01 44.84
N ALA A 534 13.30 -3.13 44.80
CA ALA A 534 12.80 -4.39 44.25
C ALA A 534 11.55 -4.86 44.98
N ARG A 535 11.58 -4.84 46.33
CA ARG A 535 10.41 -5.19 47.16
C ARG A 535 9.24 -4.25 46.93
N THR A 536 9.51 -2.95 46.83
CA THR A 536 8.47 -1.95 46.55
C THR A 536 7.80 -2.21 45.20
N ALA A 537 8.56 -2.55 44.16
CA ALA A 537 8.04 -2.91 42.85
C ALA A 537 7.23 -4.22 42.88
N TYR A 538 7.74 -5.25 43.55
CA TYR A 538 7.04 -6.52 43.72
C TYR A 538 5.72 -6.35 44.49
N ASP A 539 5.72 -5.61 45.60
CA ASP A 539 4.51 -5.34 46.39
C ASP A 539 3.42 -4.66 45.53
N ARG A 540 3.82 -3.78 44.60
CA ARG A 540 2.89 -3.19 43.64
C ARG A 540 2.35 -4.22 42.66
N ALA A 541 3.21 -5.07 42.10
CA ALA A 541 2.79 -6.16 41.22
C ALA A 541 1.80 -7.11 41.91
N HIS A 542 2.12 -7.54 43.13
CA HIS A 542 1.29 -8.43 43.94
C HIS A 542 -0.05 -7.77 44.31
N LYS A 543 -0.07 -6.47 44.63
CA LYS A 543 -1.33 -5.74 44.86
C LYS A 543 -2.24 -5.72 43.64
N LEU A 544 -1.67 -5.70 42.43
CA LEU A 544 -2.42 -5.71 41.17
C LEU A 544 -2.90 -7.12 40.78
N ASN A 545 -2.19 -8.17 41.19
CA ASN A 545 -2.62 -9.56 41.00
C ASN A 545 -2.27 -10.43 42.23
N PRO A 546 -3.10 -10.40 43.29
CA PRO A 546 -2.80 -11.08 44.55
C PRO A 546 -2.82 -12.62 44.45
N GLU A 547 -3.50 -13.15 43.43
CA GLU A 547 -3.66 -14.60 43.24
C GLU A 547 -2.51 -15.23 42.44
N LEU A 548 -1.59 -14.42 41.89
CA LEU A 548 -0.49 -14.92 41.07
C LEU A 548 0.60 -15.54 41.95
N SER A 549 0.71 -16.88 41.92
CA SER A 549 1.81 -17.60 42.58
C SER A 549 3.08 -17.64 41.72
N ALA A 550 4.21 -18.07 42.30
CA ALA A 550 5.44 -18.32 41.55
C ALA A 550 5.25 -19.43 40.51
N ALA A 551 4.46 -20.46 40.83
CA ALA A 551 4.11 -21.52 39.89
C ALA A 551 3.26 -21.00 38.73
N ASP A 552 2.31 -20.08 38.99
CA ASP A 552 1.51 -19.46 37.93
C ASP A 552 2.40 -18.58 37.04
N PHE A 553 3.28 -17.76 37.61
CA PHE A 553 4.22 -16.96 36.84
C PHE A 553 5.17 -17.81 35.99
N ALA A 554 5.73 -18.88 36.57
CA ALA A 554 6.56 -19.85 35.85
C ALA A 554 5.79 -20.54 34.73
N SER A 555 4.50 -20.84 34.92
CA SER A 555 3.63 -21.42 33.89
C SER A 555 3.33 -20.43 32.76
N LEU A 556 3.10 -19.15 33.08
CA LEU A 556 2.90 -18.08 32.09
C LEU A 556 4.15 -17.89 31.23
N MET A 557 5.32 -17.92 31.86
CA MET A 557 6.63 -17.80 31.21
C MET A 557 7.22 -19.16 30.80
N GLY A 558 6.47 -20.27 30.88
CA GLY A 558 7.03 -21.62 30.87
C GLY A 558 7.66 -22.07 29.55
N THR A 559 7.45 -21.32 28.47
CA THR A 559 8.14 -21.54 27.18
C THR A 559 9.38 -20.66 27.02
N LEU A 560 9.68 -19.79 27.99
CA LEU A 560 10.88 -18.95 28.02
C LEU A 560 12.11 -19.85 28.14
N HIS A 561 13.20 -19.45 27.47
CA HIS A 561 14.45 -20.18 27.51
C HIS A 561 14.89 -20.45 28.98
N PRO A 562 14.98 -21.73 29.42
CA PRO A 562 14.90 -22.09 30.83
C PRO A 562 15.92 -21.41 31.76
N PRO A 563 17.20 -21.26 31.39
CA PRO A 563 18.18 -20.53 32.19
C PRO A 563 17.74 -19.11 32.58
N TYR A 564 17.00 -18.41 31.71
CA TYR A 564 16.55 -17.05 32.00
C TYR A 564 15.30 -17.00 32.87
N LEU A 565 14.43 -18.01 32.75
CA LEU A 565 13.28 -18.13 33.63
C LEU A 565 13.74 -18.33 35.09
N GLU A 566 14.75 -19.16 35.32
CA GLU A 566 15.34 -19.37 36.64
C GLU A 566 15.93 -18.07 37.22
N ILE A 567 16.71 -17.32 36.43
CA ILE A 567 17.27 -16.02 36.84
C ILE A 567 16.17 -15.04 37.26
N ILE A 568 15.08 -14.95 36.48
CA ILE A 568 13.97 -14.03 36.78
C ILE A 568 13.23 -14.48 38.05
N LEU A 569 12.95 -15.78 38.20
CA LEU A 569 12.28 -16.31 39.39
C LEU A 569 13.11 -16.07 40.66
N ASP A 570 14.42 -16.32 40.61
CA ASP A 570 15.33 -16.07 41.73
C ASP A 570 15.37 -14.58 42.11
N ALA A 571 15.44 -13.70 41.11
CA ALA A 571 15.39 -12.25 41.32
C ALA A 571 14.06 -11.81 41.96
N LEU A 572 12.94 -12.41 41.56
CA LEU A 572 11.62 -12.14 42.14
C LEU A 572 11.48 -12.71 43.56
N HIS A 573 12.03 -13.89 43.86
CA HIS A 573 12.09 -14.43 45.22
C HIS A 573 12.87 -13.49 46.14
N GLN A 574 14.01 -12.95 45.68
CA GLN A 574 14.76 -11.93 46.42
C GLN A 574 13.96 -10.62 46.63
N ALA A 575 13.07 -10.28 45.70
CA ALA A 575 12.16 -9.14 45.82
C ALA A 575 10.99 -9.40 46.80
N GLY A 576 10.78 -10.63 47.25
CA GLY A 576 9.71 -10.99 48.19
C GLY A 576 8.60 -11.88 47.61
N MET A 577 8.78 -12.40 46.39
CA MET A 577 7.89 -13.43 45.85
C MET A 577 7.98 -14.72 46.67
N PRO A 578 6.86 -15.32 47.11
CA PRO A 578 6.90 -16.60 47.81
C PRO A 578 7.38 -17.72 46.90
N GLU A 579 8.17 -18.66 47.43
CA GLU A 579 8.61 -19.87 46.71
C GLU A 579 7.46 -20.88 46.43
N LYS A 580 6.25 -20.67 46.98
CA LYS A 580 5.12 -21.61 46.93
C LYS A 580 3.83 -20.96 46.48
#